data_AF-B3JGJ6-F1
#
_entry.id   AF-B3JGJ6-F1
#
_cell.length_a   1.000
_cell.length_b   1.000
_cell.length_c   1.000
_cell.angle_alpha   90.00
_cell.angle_beta   90.00
_cell.angle_gamma   90.00
#
_symmetry.space_group_name_H-M   'P 1'
#
loop_
_entity.id
_entity.type
_entity.pdbx_description
1 polymer ?
#
loop_
_entity_poly.entity_id
_entity_poly.type
_entity_poly.pdbx_seq_one_letter_code
_entity_poly.pdbx_strand_id
1 'polypeptide(L)'
;MDIMSDEELLGVIGHEIGHVAHRDSKKGFRTALLTSALKDGVASQGGKLAELTDSQLGSLTEALVNARYSQKQECEADDYGYEFLKKAGKNPWSMALSFQKLKELQGQSGDQLSSKLNQLFSTHPDLDLRIKRMEERATNEGIEKTVIK
;
A
#
# COMPACT_ATOMS: atom_id res chain seq x y z
N MET A 1 15.86 4.09 17.13
CA MET A 1 14.87 3.05 17.44
C MET A 1 14.31 2.62 16.10
N ASP A 2 14.86 1.55 15.52
CA ASP A 2 14.26 1.00 14.31
C ASP A 2 12.95 0.33 14.68
N ILE A 3 11.87 0.88 14.15
CA ILE A 3 10.49 0.44 14.39
C ILE A 3 10.27 -0.94 13.75
N MET A 4 10.94 -1.21 12.63
CA MET A 4 10.94 -2.46 11.89
C MET A 4 12.38 -2.85 11.54
N SER A 5 12.62 -4.15 11.41
CA SER A 5 13.83 -4.70 10.79
C SER A 5 13.83 -4.45 9.28
N ASP A 6 15.00 -4.56 8.66
CA ASP A 6 15.16 -4.39 7.22
C ASP A 6 14.28 -5.34 6.39
N GLU A 7 14.08 -6.58 6.85
CA GLU A 7 13.27 -7.56 6.12
C GLU A 7 11.77 -7.26 6.20
N GLU A 8 11.32 -6.75 7.34
CA GLU A 8 9.94 -6.29 7.51
C GLU A 8 9.68 -5.05 6.64
N LEU A 9 10.59 -4.07 6.69
CA LEU A 9 10.49 -2.90 5.83
C LEU A 9 10.52 -3.28 4.34
N LEU A 10 11.38 -4.22 3.96
CA LEU A 10 11.45 -4.73 2.60
C LEU A 10 10.17 -5.45 2.17
N GLY A 11 9.48 -6.12 3.10
CA GLY A 11 8.17 -6.71 2.86
C GLY A 11 7.12 -5.66 2.52
N VAL A 12 7.04 -4.58 3.31
CA VAL A 12 6.14 -3.45 3.04
C VAL A 12 6.46 -2.79 1.69
N ILE A 13 7.75 -2.61 1.37
CA ILE A 13 8.16 -2.09 0.04
C ILE A 13 7.71 -3.04 -1.08
N GLY A 14 7.88 -4.35 -0.89
CA GLY A 14 7.43 -5.36 -1.83
C GLY A 14 5.92 -5.29 -2.09
N HIS A 15 5.12 -5.09 -1.04
CA HIS A 15 3.67 -4.88 -1.12
C HIS A 15 3.31 -3.67 -1.98
N GLU A 16 3.93 -2.51 -1.74
CA GLU A 16 3.66 -1.29 -2.52
C GLU A 16 4.06 -1.44 -4.00
N ILE A 17 5.17 -2.14 -4.27
CA ILE A 17 5.55 -2.49 -5.66
C ILE A 17 4.49 -3.41 -6.28
N GLY A 18 3.90 -4.31 -5.50
CA GLY A 18 2.79 -5.18 -5.91
C GLY A 18 1.59 -4.38 -6.43
N HIS A 19 1.15 -3.36 -5.70
CA HIS A 19 0.06 -2.48 -6.16
C HIS A 19 0.39 -1.79 -7.49
N VAL A 20 1.63 -1.34 -7.67
CA VAL A 20 2.08 -0.73 -8.93
C VAL A 20 2.09 -1.77 -10.06
N ALA A 21 2.60 -2.97 -9.80
CA ALA A 21 2.65 -4.06 -10.76
C ALA A 21 1.25 -4.49 -11.22
N HIS A 22 0.28 -4.57 -10.30
CA HIS A 22 -1.12 -4.89 -10.59
C HIS A 22 -1.92 -3.71 -11.12
N ARG A 23 -1.34 -2.50 -11.10
CA ARG A 23 -1.95 -1.25 -11.57
C ARG A 23 -3.21 -0.93 -10.76
N ASP A 24 -3.18 -1.18 -9.46
CA ASP A 24 -4.34 -1.05 -8.57
C ASP A 24 -4.83 0.39 -8.46
N SER A 25 -3.92 1.34 -8.53
CA SER A 25 -4.24 2.77 -8.53
C SER A 25 -4.79 3.28 -9.88
N LYS A 26 -4.83 2.43 -10.93
CA LYS A 26 -5.26 2.83 -12.29
C LYS A 26 -6.69 3.37 -12.31
N LYS A 27 -7.60 2.82 -11.52
CA LYS A 27 -9.00 3.28 -11.47
C LYS A 27 -9.09 4.67 -10.83
N GLY A 28 -8.42 4.88 -9.69
CA GLY A 28 -8.34 6.20 -9.04
C GLY A 28 -7.69 7.24 -9.96
N PHE A 29 -6.59 6.87 -10.59
CA PHE A 29 -5.89 7.68 -11.58
C PHE A 29 -6.80 8.05 -12.77
N ARG A 30 -7.52 7.08 -13.34
CA ARG A 30 -8.45 7.33 -14.44
C ARG A 30 -9.60 8.26 -14.04
N THR A 31 -10.18 8.06 -12.86
CA THR A 31 -11.24 8.94 -12.35
C THR A 31 -10.72 10.37 -12.14
N ALA A 32 -9.52 10.53 -11.58
CA ALA A 32 -8.89 11.83 -11.40
C ALA A 32 -8.63 12.54 -12.74
N LEU A 33 -8.12 11.81 -13.75
CA LEU A 33 -7.94 12.35 -15.10
C LEU A 33 -9.25 12.74 -15.77
N LEU A 34 -10.30 11.91 -15.68
CA LEU A 34 -11.62 12.24 -16.25
C LEU A 34 -12.23 13.47 -15.57
N THR A 35 -12.12 13.55 -14.24
CA THR A 35 -12.59 14.72 -13.48
C THR A 35 -11.83 15.99 -13.88
N SER A 36 -10.52 15.87 -14.09
CA SER A 36 -9.67 16.97 -14.56
C SER A 36 -10.05 17.41 -15.98
N ALA A 37 -10.24 16.46 -16.89
CA ALA A 37 -10.65 16.73 -18.27
C ALA A 37 -12.05 17.36 -18.35
N LEU A 38 -12.98 17.02 -17.46
CA LEU A 38 -14.28 17.69 -17.36
C LEU A 38 -14.14 19.14 -16.89
N LYS A 39 -13.28 19.41 -15.91
CA LYS A 39 -13.00 20.79 -15.45
C LYS A 39 -12.37 21.62 -16.57
N ASP A 40 -11.43 21.05 -17.31
CA ASP A 40 -10.80 21.69 -18.47
C ASP A 40 -11.78 21.85 -19.64
N GLY A 41 -12.67 20.89 -19.87
CA GLY A 41 -13.72 20.95 -20.89
C GLY A 41 -14.69 22.11 -20.67
N VAL A 42 -15.00 22.42 -19.40
CA VAL A 42 -15.76 23.62 -19.02
C VAL A 42 -14.95 24.91 -19.21
N ALA A 43 -13.61 24.85 -19.08
CA ALA A 43 -12.72 26.00 -19.22
C ALA A 43 -12.19 26.24 -20.67
N SER A 44 -12.29 25.24 -21.55
CA SER A 44 -11.60 25.23 -22.85
C SER A 44 -12.44 25.79 -24.00
N GLN A 45 -12.52 27.13 -24.06
CA GLN A 45 -12.42 27.81 -25.35
C GLN A 45 -10.92 27.93 -25.71
N GLY A 46 -10.30 26.89 -26.28
CA GLY A 46 -9.00 27.06 -26.94
C GLY A 46 -7.94 25.98 -26.71
N GLY A 47 -7.99 24.92 -27.52
CA GLY A 47 -6.89 24.40 -28.35
C GLY A 47 -5.46 24.14 -27.83
N LYS A 48 -5.13 24.31 -26.55
CA LYS A 48 -3.80 23.92 -26.03
C LYS A 48 -3.83 22.50 -25.47
N LEU A 49 -2.77 21.72 -25.74
CA LEU A 49 -2.46 20.54 -24.92
C LEU A 49 -2.33 21.03 -23.47
N ALA A 50 -3.23 20.58 -22.61
CA ALA A 50 -3.25 20.98 -21.21
C ALA A 50 -2.08 20.32 -20.47
N GLU A 51 -1.10 21.11 -20.06
CA GLU A 51 -0.21 20.72 -18.98
C GLU A 51 -1.04 20.57 -17.70
N LEU A 52 -0.74 19.54 -16.89
CA LEU A 52 -1.42 19.35 -15.63
C LEU A 52 -1.14 20.55 -14.72
N THR A 53 -2.19 21.29 -14.36
CA THR A 53 -2.08 22.42 -13.42
C THR A 53 -1.79 21.91 -12.01
N ASP A 54 -1.24 22.76 -11.14
CA ASP A 54 -1.00 22.43 -9.72
C ASP A 54 -2.25 21.92 -9.01
N SER A 55 -3.43 22.43 -9.40
CA SER A 55 -4.73 21.99 -8.86
C SER A 55 -5.09 20.57 -9.31
N GLN A 56 -4.75 20.19 -10.55
CA GLN A 56 -4.98 18.85 -11.07
C GLN A 56 -4.00 17.85 -10.45
N LEU A 57 -2.72 18.24 -10.30
CA LEU A 57 -1.72 17.46 -9.56
C LEU A 57 -2.16 17.24 -8.11
N GLY A 58 -2.66 18.29 -7.44
CA GLY A 58 -3.21 18.19 -6.09
C GLY A 58 -4.37 17.19 -6.00
N SER A 59 -5.33 17.27 -6.91
CA SER A 59 -6.47 16.32 -6.95
C SER A 59 -6.04 14.88 -7.25
N LEU A 60 -4.96 14.70 -8.03
CA LEU A 60 -4.42 13.40 -8.32
C LEU A 60 -3.75 12.80 -7.06
N THR A 61 -2.93 13.60 -6.37
CA THR A 61 -2.33 13.21 -5.09
C THR A 61 -3.42 12.84 -4.08
N GLU A 62 -4.47 13.65 -3.95
CA GLU A 62 -5.58 13.38 -3.05
C GLU A 62 -6.34 12.09 -3.41
N ALA A 63 -6.54 11.82 -4.70
CA ALA A 63 -7.19 10.59 -5.16
C ALA A 63 -6.34 9.33 -4.89
N LEU A 64 -5.01 9.44 -4.97
CA LEU A 64 -4.09 8.33 -4.66
C LEU A 64 -4.01 8.09 -3.15
N VAL A 65 -3.93 9.17 -2.38
CA VAL A 65 -3.83 9.14 -0.91
C VAL A 65 -5.12 8.64 -0.25
N ASN A 66 -6.28 8.90 -0.86
CA ASN A 66 -7.57 8.40 -0.41
C ASN A 66 -8.01 7.11 -1.13
N ALA A 67 -7.15 6.53 -1.97
CA ALA A 67 -7.48 5.28 -2.65
C ALA A 67 -7.67 4.19 -1.61
N ARG A 68 -8.86 3.57 -1.60
CA ARG A 68 -9.11 2.35 -0.83
C ARG A 68 -8.96 1.17 -1.75
N TYR A 69 -8.03 0.28 -1.39
CA TYR A 69 -7.82 -0.95 -2.13
C TYR A 69 -8.81 -2.00 -1.64
N SER A 70 -9.32 -2.79 -2.58
CA SER A 70 -10.18 -3.92 -2.24
C SER A 70 -9.38 -5.02 -1.55
N GLN A 71 -10.04 -5.85 -0.74
CA GLN A 71 -9.42 -7.02 -0.11
C GLN A 71 -8.68 -7.91 -1.12
N LYS A 72 -9.20 -8.04 -2.35
CA LYS A 72 -8.54 -8.78 -3.42
C LYS A 72 -7.20 -8.15 -3.80
N GLN A 73 -7.15 -6.83 -3.97
CA GLN A 73 -5.94 -6.10 -4.34
C GLN A 73 -4.89 -6.15 -3.23
N GLU A 74 -5.31 -6.01 -1.97
CA GLU A 74 -4.43 -6.21 -0.82
C GLU A 74 -3.86 -7.62 -0.81
N CYS A 75 -4.70 -8.65 -1.02
CA CYS A 75 -4.23 -10.03 -1.07
C CYS A 75 -3.23 -10.29 -2.21
N GLU A 76 -3.46 -9.71 -3.39
CA GLU A 76 -2.55 -9.84 -4.54
C GLU A 76 -1.23 -9.10 -4.28
N ALA A 77 -1.27 -7.91 -3.67
CA ALA A 77 -0.09 -7.16 -3.27
C ALA A 77 0.70 -7.85 -2.14
N ASP A 78 0.02 -8.45 -1.16
CA ASP A 78 0.62 -9.30 -0.12
C ASP A 78 1.40 -10.45 -0.74
N ASP A 79 0.78 -11.15 -1.70
CA ASP A 79 1.40 -12.28 -2.38
C ASP A 79 2.63 -11.85 -3.19
N TYR A 80 2.56 -10.67 -3.80
CA TYR A 80 3.68 -10.08 -4.50
C TYR A 80 4.83 -9.77 -3.53
N GLY A 81 4.55 -9.11 -2.40
CA GLY A 81 5.55 -8.79 -1.38
C GLY A 81 6.19 -10.06 -0.79
N TYR A 82 5.38 -11.09 -0.55
CA TYR A 82 5.83 -12.40 -0.09
C TYR A 82 6.81 -13.06 -1.07
N GLU A 83 6.45 -13.11 -2.36
CA GLU A 83 7.31 -13.68 -3.40
C GLU A 83 8.53 -12.81 -3.69
N PHE A 84 8.41 -11.49 -3.54
CA PHE A 84 9.51 -10.55 -3.66
C PHE A 84 10.58 -10.82 -2.60
N LEU A 85 10.19 -11.03 -1.34
CA LEU A 85 11.11 -11.42 -0.27
C LEU A 85 11.80 -12.75 -0.56
N LYS A 86 11.05 -13.77 -1.01
CA LYS A 86 11.63 -15.06 -1.42
C LYS A 86 12.66 -14.91 -2.53
N LYS A 87 12.34 -14.13 -3.57
CA LYS A 87 13.28 -13.85 -4.68
C LYS A 87 14.51 -13.07 -4.23
N ALA A 88 14.38 -12.24 -3.21
CA ALA A 88 15.49 -11.52 -2.59
C ALA A 88 16.30 -12.38 -1.61
N GLY A 89 15.97 -13.67 -1.44
CA GLY A 89 16.62 -14.58 -0.49
C GLY A 89 16.34 -14.23 0.98
N LYS A 90 15.21 -13.55 1.26
CA LYS A 90 14.77 -13.14 2.59
C LYS A 90 13.63 -14.02 3.09
N ASN A 91 13.44 -14.06 4.40
CA ASN A 91 12.35 -14.85 4.97
C ASN A 91 11.01 -14.12 4.74
N PRO A 92 10.06 -14.72 3.99
CA PRO A 92 8.80 -14.06 3.68
C PRO A 92 7.83 -13.99 4.87
N TRP A 93 8.13 -14.70 5.98
CA TRP A 93 7.42 -14.51 7.26
C TRP A 93 7.49 -13.06 7.73
N SER A 94 8.52 -12.31 7.33
CA SER A 94 8.68 -10.89 7.63
C SER A 94 7.51 -10.02 7.13
N MET A 95 6.72 -10.48 6.14
CA MET A 95 5.44 -9.83 5.80
C MET A 95 4.45 -9.82 6.97
N ALA A 96 4.21 -10.98 7.58
CA ALA A 96 3.30 -11.10 8.73
C ALA A 96 3.79 -10.29 9.92
N LEU A 97 5.10 -10.28 10.18
CA LEU A 97 5.70 -9.52 11.28
C LEU A 97 5.57 -8.00 11.07
N SER A 98 5.72 -7.53 9.82
CA SER A 98 5.51 -6.12 9.46
C SER A 98 4.09 -5.68 9.81
N PHE A 99 3.10 -6.49 9.43
CA PHE A 99 1.70 -6.22 9.70
C PHE A 99 1.38 -6.23 11.21
N GLN A 100 1.96 -7.18 11.96
CA GLN A 100 1.85 -7.22 13.42
C GLN A 100 2.41 -5.94 14.05
N LYS A 101 3.60 -5.50 13.62
CA LYS A 101 4.22 -4.27 14.12
C LYS A 101 3.40 -3.02 13.79
N LEU A 102 2.87 -2.91 12.57
CA LEU A 102 1.97 -1.80 12.21
C LEU A 102 0.76 -1.76 13.15
N LYS A 103 0.15 -2.91 13.43
CA LYS A 103 -0.99 -3.02 14.34
C LYS A 103 -0.63 -2.61 15.78
N GLU A 104 0.52 -3.06 16.28
CA GLU A 104 1.01 -2.67 17.61
C GLU A 104 1.24 -1.16 17.72
N LEU A 105 1.85 -0.55 16.70
CA LEU A 105 2.08 0.89 16.66
C LEU A 105 0.79 1.69 16.66
N GLN A 106 -0.29 1.18 16.04
CA GLN A 106 -1.60 1.82 16.11
C GLN A 106 -2.06 2.02 17.55
N GLY A 107 -1.86 1.00 18.40
CA GLY A 107 -2.29 1.01 19.79
C GLY A 107 -1.42 1.87 20.71
N GLN A 108 -0.20 2.24 20.29
CA GLN A 108 0.81 2.90 21.12
C GLN A 108 1.14 4.35 20.70
N SER A 109 0.60 4.83 19.59
CA SER A 109 1.01 6.10 18.97
C SER A 109 0.26 7.34 19.52
N GLY A 110 0.99 8.45 19.72
CA GLY A 110 0.41 9.79 19.94
C GLY A 110 -0.24 10.38 18.68
N ASP A 111 -0.98 11.49 18.82
CA ASP A 111 -1.94 12.03 17.83
C ASP A 111 -1.45 12.08 16.37
N GLN A 112 -0.22 12.52 16.11
CA GLN A 112 0.27 12.68 14.73
C GLN A 112 0.67 11.35 14.06
N LEU A 113 1.33 10.45 14.79
CA LEU A 113 1.69 9.12 14.28
C LEU A 113 0.44 8.25 14.15
N SER A 114 -0.50 8.40 15.08
CA SER A 114 -1.83 7.80 15.00
C SER A 114 -2.58 8.22 13.72
N SER A 115 -2.54 9.50 13.34
CA SER A 115 -3.20 9.99 12.11
C SER A 115 -2.67 9.34 10.83
N LYS A 116 -1.34 9.18 10.69
CA LYS A 116 -0.74 8.53 9.52
C LYS A 116 -1.00 7.03 9.48
N LEU A 117 -0.96 6.37 10.63
CA LEU A 117 -1.28 4.94 10.73
C LEU A 117 -2.76 4.70 10.42
N ASN A 118 -3.67 5.52 10.94
CA ASN A 118 -5.10 5.45 10.62
C ASN A 118 -5.39 5.66 9.13
N GLN A 119 -4.61 6.52 8.48
CA GLN A 119 -4.68 6.69 7.04
C GLN A 119 -4.23 5.43 6.29
N LEU A 120 -3.09 4.83 6.67
CA LEU A 120 -2.63 3.56 6.10
C LEU A 120 -3.67 2.44 6.27
N PHE A 121 -4.27 2.30 7.46
CA PHE A 121 -5.30 1.28 7.69
C PHE A 121 -6.62 1.57 6.98
N SER A 122 -6.89 2.85 6.68
CA SER A 122 -8.04 3.24 5.89
C SER A 122 -7.88 2.86 4.42
N THR A 123 -6.67 2.96 3.87
CA THR A 123 -6.36 2.59 2.48
C THR A 123 -6.11 1.09 2.33
N HIS A 124 -5.55 0.44 3.35
CA HIS A 124 -5.19 -0.98 3.41
C HIS A 124 -5.91 -1.70 4.59
N PRO A 125 -7.18 -2.13 4.41
CA PRO A 125 -7.96 -2.74 5.48
C PRO A 125 -7.54 -4.20 5.80
N ASP A 126 -8.19 -4.77 6.82
CA ASP A 126 -8.19 -6.20 7.15
C ASP A 126 -6.84 -6.84 7.52
N LEU A 127 -5.97 -6.09 8.21
CA LEU A 127 -4.67 -6.57 8.65
C LEU A 127 -4.71 -7.88 9.44
N ASP A 128 -5.71 -8.11 10.29
CA ASP A 128 -5.80 -9.35 11.06
C ASP A 128 -5.95 -10.60 10.19
N LEU A 129 -6.76 -10.48 9.14
CA LEU A 129 -6.93 -11.56 8.18
C LEU A 129 -5.66 -11.76 7.35
N ARG A 130 -5.00 -10.67 6.95
CA ARG A 130 -3.78 -10.69 6.14
C ARG A 130 -2.59 -11.26 6.91
N ILE A 131 -2.43 -10.90 8.19
CA ILE A 131 -1.44 -11.50 9.10
C ILE A 131 -1.62 -13.01 9.12
N LYS A 132 -2.84 -13.47 9.46
CA LYS A 132 -3.15 -14.89 9.54
C LYS A 132 -2.86 -15.62 8.22
N ARG A 133 -3.26 -15.03 7.09
CA ARG A 133 -3.02 -15.58 5.75
C ARG A 133 -1.53 -15.74 5.44
N MET A 134 -0.71 -14.75 5.78
CA MET A 134 0.74 -14.79 5.54
C MET A 134 1.44 -15.81 6.46
N GLU A 135 1.03 -15.90 7.73
CA GLU A 135 1.55 -16.93 8.66
C GLU A 135 1.17 -18.34 8.21
N GLU A 136 -0.08 -18.57 7.82
CA GLU A 136 -0.56 -19.85 7.31
C GLU A 136 0.19 -20.24 6.02
N ARG A 137 0.37 -19.30 5.10
CA ARG A 137 1.13 -19.54 3.86
C ARG A 137 2.56 -19.96 4.16
N ALA A 138 3.27 -19.22 5.02
CA ALA A 138 4.64 -19.54 5.37
C ALA A 138 4.75 -20.90 6.09
N THR A 139 3.83 -21.19 7.00
CA THR A 139 3.76 -22.49 7.68
C THR A 139 3.54 -23.63 6.67
N ASN A 140 2.62 -23.46 5.72
CA ASN A 140 2.32 -24.46 4.70
C ASN A 140 3.49 -24.69 3.73
N GLU A 141 4.31 -23.66 3.49
CA GLU A 141 5.55 -23.76 2.70
C GLU A 141 6.74 -24.32 3.52
N GLY A 142 6.54 -24.65 4.80
CA GLY A 142 7.59 -25.18 5.68
C GLY A 142 8.64 -24.13 6.09
N ILE A 143 8.30 -22.85 5.97
CA ILE A 143 9.17 -21.74 6.32
C ILE A 143 8.99 -21.45 7.80
N GLU A 144 10.09 -21.47 8.56
CA GLU A 144 10.07 -21.16 9.98
C GLU A 144 9.91 -19.66 10.24
N LYS A 145 9.22 -19.32 11.33
CA LYS A 145 9.08 -17.94 11.80
C LYS A 145 10.45 -17.34 12.06
N THR A 146 10.74 -16.20 11.41
CA THR A 146 11.97 -15.46 11.65
C THR A 146 12.08 -15.08 13.13
N VAL A 147 13.17 -15.49 13.78
CA VAL A 147 13.53 -15.00 15.11
C VAL A 147 14.29 -13.69 14.91
N ILE A 148 13.56 -12.58 14.91
CA ILE A 148 14.17 -11.25 14.88
C ILE A 148 14.77 -11.00 16.27
N LYS A 149 16.10 -10.86 16.34
CA LYS A 149 16.82 -10.43 17.55
C LYS A 149 16.72 -8.92 17.73
#